data_AF-A0A0N1DWL7-F1
#
_entry.id   AF-A0A0N1DWL7-F1
#
_cell.length_a   1.000
_cell.length_b   1.000
_cell.length_c   1.000
_cell.angle_alpha   90.00
_cell.angle_beta   90.00
_cell.angle_gamma   90.00
#
_symmetry.space_group_name_H-M   'P 1'
#
loop_
_entity.id
_entity.type
_entity.pdbx_description
1 polymer ?
#
loop_
_entity_poly.entity_id
_entity_poly.type
_entity_poly.pdbx_seq_one_letter_code
_entity_poly.pdbx_strand_id
1 'polypeptide(L)'
;MERTNFFNQIAQMNITGDLQITIKKGAESNWIVSVLLQNESCSDNAKHLIVPCTLRGTAQELDEDFFGTITSPLEMASGLMVNMEFFMKQMEEAKKHSAIEKEKTEKEKKEKEGKNKKFQEAMSKSADLEKEHKYKESWTALPKIADFPEYNEAIRKRMSELEKFLAPSLFGE
;
A
#
# COMPACT_ATOMS: atom_id res chain seq x y z
N MET A 1 21.73 -31.51 43.65
CA MET A 1 20.95 -31.16 42.44
C MET A 1 21.95 -30.73 41.40
N GLU A 2 22.05 -31.47 40.30
CA GLU A 2 22.75 -30.96 39.12
C GLU A 2 21.93 -29.79 38.56
N ARG A 3 22.58 -28.63 38.41
CA ARG A 3 21.93 -27.39 37.96
C ARG A 3 22.40 -27.12 36.54
N THR A 4 21.51 -27.25 35.56
CA THR A 4 21.81 -26.96 34.16
C THR A 4 21.34 -25.55 33.82
N ASN A 5 22.12 -24.83 32.99
CA ASN A 5 21.83 -23.44 32.61
C ASN A 5 21.22 -23.31 31.20
N PHE A 6 20.67 -24.41 30.67
CA PHE A 6 20.24 -24.51 29.28
C PHE A 6 19.22 -23.42 28.88
N PHE A 7 18.10 -23.31 29.60
CA PHE A 7 17.05 -22.34 29.27
C PHE A 7 17.46 -20.88 29.52
N ASN A 8 18.38 -20.65 30.46
CA ASN A 8 18.94 -19.31 30.69
C ASN A 8 19.78 -18.85 29.48
N GLN A 9 20.55 -19.75 28.88
CA GLN A 9 21.31 -19.44 27.67
C GLN A 9 20.38 -19.15 26.49
N ILE A 10 19.31 -19.94 26.30
CA ILE A 10 18.29 -19.68 25.28
C ILE A 10 17.64 -18.29 25.47
N ALA A 11 17.29 -17.93 26.71
CA ALA A 11 16.69 -16.63 27.01
C ALA A 11 17.62 -15.45 26.71
N GLN A 12 18.95 -15.63 26.81
CA GLN A 12 19.94 -14.59 26.51
C GLN A 12 20.07 -14.28 25.02
N MET A 13 19.74 -15.22 24.13
CA MET A 13 19.85 -15.04 22.67
C MET A 13 18.77 -14.11 22.10
N ASN A 14 17.74 -13.77 22.86
CA ASN A 14 16.63 -12.88 22.45
C ASN A 14 16.02 -13.23 21.07
N ILE A 15 15.90 -14.54 20.78
CA ILE A 15 15.33 -15.05 19.53
C ILE A 15 13.80 -14.98 19.55
N THR A 16 13.19 -14.79 18.39
CA THR A 16 11.73 -14.76 18.21
C THR A 16 11.27 -15.91 17.33
N GLY A 17 10.44 -16.78 17.88
CA GLY A 17 9.87 -17.94 17.18
C GLY A 17 9.95 -19.23 18.01
N ASP A 18 9.61 -20.34 17.36
CA ASP A 18 9.65 -21.68 17.90
C ASP A 18 11.01 -22.32 17.63
N LEU A 19 11.71 -22.68 18.70
CA LEU A 19 12.97 -23.40 18.61
C LEU A 19 12.71 -24.92 18.66
N GLN A 20 12.92 -25.59 17.53
CA GLN A 20 12.82 -27.03 17.40
C GLN A 20 14.19 -27.68 17.53
N ILE A 21 14.34 -28.55 18.52
CA ILE A 21 15.58 -29.31 18.75
C ILE A 21 15.27 -30.79 18.59
N THR A 22 15.98 -31.44 17.68
CA THR A 22 15.90 -32.89 17.46
C THR A 22 17.22 -33.53 17.83
N ILE A 23 17.19 -34.46 18.77
CA ILE A 23 18.37 -35.19 19.24
C ILE A 23 18.24 -36.64 18.81
N LYS A 24 19.23 -37.12 18.06
CA LYS A 24 19.33 -38.51 17.61
C LYS A 24 20.61 -39.14 18.15
N LYS A 25 20.47 -40.29 18.80
CA LYS A 25 21.61 -41.14 19.16
C LYS A 25 22.13 -41.86 17.92
N GLY A 26 23.40 -41.66 17.60
CA GLY A 26 24.11 -42.31 16.50
C GLY A 26 24.76 -43.64 16.92
N ALA A 27 25.52 -44.23 15.99
CA ALA A 27 26.39 -45.36 16.29
C ALA A 27 27.64 -44.89 17.09
N GLU A 28 28.29 -45.80 17.81
CA GLU A 28 29.59 -45.55 18.46
C GLU A 28 29.60 -44.35 19.43
N SER A 29 28.56 -44.19 20.25
CA SER A 29 28.45 -43.11 21.25
C SER A 29 28.43 -41.69 20.70
N ASN A 30 28.23 -41.52 19.39
CA ASN A 30 28.00 -40.22 18.76
C ASN A 30 26.54 -39.80 18.86
N TRP A 31 26.32 -38.49 18.91
CA TRP A 31 25.01 -37.84 18.90
C TRP A 31 24.91 -36.91 17.71
N ILE A 32 23.69 -36.75 17.20
CA ILE A 32 23.36 -35.81 16.14
C ILE A 32 22.27 -34.91 16.68
N VAL A 33 22.54 -33.61 16.76
CA VAL A 33 21.59 -32.61 17.24
C VAL A 33 21.27 -31.66 16.11
N SER A 34 19.99 -31.54 15.77
CA SER A 34 19.49 -30.59 14.77
C SER A 34 18.67 -29.51 15.47
N VAL A 35 18.99 -28.25 15.20
CA VAL A 35 18.33 -27.08 15.79
C VAL A 35 17.77 -26.22 14.67
N LEU A 36 16.46 -25.97 14.69
CA LEU A 36 15.75 -25.18 13.71
C LEU A 36 14.91 -24.12 14.42
N LEU A 37 15.08 -22.86 14.03
CA LEU A 37 14.20 -21.77 14.44
C LEU A 37 13.09 -21.60 13.40
N GLN A 38 11.83 -21.59 13.83
CA GLN A 38 10.68 -21.33 12.98
C GLN A 38 9.95 -20.09 13.49
N ASN A 39 9.62 -19.15 12.62
CA ASN A 39 8.79 -18.00 12.99
C ASN A 39 7.50 -18.04 12.17
N GLU A 40 6.40 -18.44 12.81
CA GLU A 40 5.07 -18.46 12.17
C GLU A 40 4.58 -17.07 11.79
N SER A 41 5.01 -16.03 12.52
CA SER A 41 4.64 -14.65 12.25
C SER A 41 5.27 -14.11 10.96
N CYS A 42 6.37 -14.70 10.48
CA CYS A 42 6.94 -14.34 9.20
C CYS A 42 6.10 -14.95 8.08
N SER A 43 5.40 -14.11 7.31
CA SER A 43 4.55 -14.57 6.19
C SER A 43 5.35 -14.99 4.94
N ASP A 44 6.67 -14.76 4.93
CA ASP A 44 7.53 -15.02 3.79
C ASP A 44 7.90 -16.51 3.64
N ASN A 45 7.70 -17.07 2.45
CA ASN A 45 8.05 -18.45 2.11
C ASN A 45 9.58 -18.71 2.09
N ALA A 46 10.41 -17.67 1.98
CA ALA A 46 11.86 -17.77 2.09
C ALA A 46 12.31 -18.27 3.46
N LYS A 47 11.45 -18.20 4.50
CA LYS A 47 11.71 -18.82 5.81
C LYS A 47 11.97 -20.33 5.71
N HIS A 48 11.43 -21.01 4.69
CA HIS A 48 11.66 -22.43 4.45
C HIS A 48 13.03 -22.75 3.87
N LEU A 49 13.79 -21.74 3.41
CA LEU A 49 15.17 -21.90 2.96
C LEU A 49 16.16 -21.93 4.14
N ILE A 50 15.72 -21.53 5.34
CA ILE A 50 16.55 -21.58 6.54
C ILE A 50 16.74 -23.05 6.93
N VAL A 51 17.96 -23.52 6.74
CA VAL A 51 18.33 -24.91 7.03
C VAL A 51 18.58 -25.10 8.53
N PRO A 52 18.24 -26.28 9.10
CA PRO A 52 18.57 -26.59 10.48
C PRO A 52 20.09 -26.62 10.73
N CYS A 53 20.53 -26.04 11.85
CA CYS A 53 21.90 -26.17 12.32
C CYS A 53 22.09 -27.58 12.88
N THR A 54 22.92 -28.40 12.24
CA THR A 54 23.18 -29.78 12.64
C THR A 54 24.57 -29.93 13.23
N LEU A 55 24.64 -30.41 14.47
CA LEU A 55 25.85 -30.71 15.21
C LEU A 55 26.02 -32.22 15.37
N ARG A 56 27.27 -32.67 15.42
CA ARG A 56 27.63 -34.06 15.62
C ARG A 56 28.82 -34.15 16.56
N GLY A 57 28.76 -35.06 17.52
CA GLY A 57 29.84 -35.29 18.46
C GLY A 57 29.44 -36.18 19.61
N THR A 58 30.36 -36.36 20.54
CA THR A 58 30.09 -36.99 21.83
C THR A 58 29.19 -36.09 22.70
N ALA A 59 28.63 -36.64 23.78
CA ALA A 59 27.84 -35.83 24.72
C ALA A 59 28.66 -34.67 25.31
N GLN A 60 29.95 -34.91 25.58
CA GLN A 60 30.84 -33.95 26.22
C GLN A 60 31.19 -32.77 25.30
N GLU A 61 31.52 -33.06 24.04
CA GLU A 61 31.74 -32.01 23.02
C GLU A 61 30.48 -31.18 22.78
N LEU A 62 29.31 -31.82 22.74
CA LEU A 62 28.06 -31.11 22.60
C LEU A 62 27.77 -30.23 23.81
N ASP A 63 27.97 -30.71 25.04
CA ASP A 63 27.74 -29.90 26.24
C ASP A 63 28.63 -28.64 26.29
N GLU A 64 29.88 -28.74 25.81
CA GLU A 64 30.84 -27.63 25.78
C GLU A 64 30.56 -26.64 24.63
N ASP A 65 30.34 -27.13 23.41
CA ASP A 65 30.34 -26.30 22.20
C ASP A 65 28.94 -25.97 21.66
N PHE A 66 27.87 -26.60 22.16
CA PHE A 66 26.51 -26.46 21.60
C PHE A 66 26.09 -25.00 21.51
N PHE A 67 26.09 -24.27 22.63
CA PHE A 67 25.68 -22.87 22.66
C PHE A 67 26.64 -21.95 21.90
N GLY A 68 27.95 -22.20 21.96
CA GLY A 68 28.93 -21.44 21.17
C GLY A 68 28.67 -21.54 19.67
N THR A 69 28.20 -22.69 19.21
CA THR A 69 27.98 -22.94 17.78
C THR A 69 26.59 -22.50 17.29
N ILE A 70 25.53 -22.72 18.07
CA ILE A 70 24.15 -22.42 17.61
C ILE A 70 23.74 -20.96 17.81
N THR A 71 24.33 -20.24 18.75
CA THR A 71 23.84 -18.89 19.14
C THR A 71 23.87 -17.93 17.95
N SER A 72 25.03 -17.78 17.30
CA SER A 72 25.17 -16.83 16.19
C SER A 72 24.28 -17.17 14.98
N PRO A 73 24.21 -18.42 14.48
CA PRO A 73 23.26 -18.80 13.44
C PRO A 73 21.79 -18.53 13.79
N LEU A 74 21.39 -18.79 15.03
CA LEU A 74 20.01 -18.59 15.47
C LEU A 74 19.64 -17.12 15.60
N GLU A 75 20.54 -16.28 16.13
CA GLU A 75 20.36 -14.83 16.19
C GLU A 75 20.22 -14.23 14.79
N MET A 76 21.07 -14.64 13.84
CA MET A 76 20.98 -14.22 12.44
C MET A 76 19.67 -14.67 11.78
N ALA A 77 19.26 -15.92 11.98
CA ALA A 77 18.00 -16.43 11.45
C ALA A 77 16.79 -15.67 12.03
N SER A 78 16.79 -15.43 13.35
CA SER A 78 15.74 -14.66 14.05
C SER A 78 15.66 -13.24 13.50
N GLY A 79 16.78 -12.53 13.43
CA GLY A 79 16.84 -11.16 12.92
C GLY A 79 16.37 -11.06 11.47
N LEU A 80 16.76 -12.01 10.62
CA LEU A 80 16.30 -12.07 9.23
C LEU A 80 14.78 -12.24 9.14
N MET A 81 14.19 -13.18 9.89
CA MET A 81 12.74 -13.43 9.90
C MET A 81 11.95 -12.20 10.39
N VAL A 82 12.42 -11.50 11.42
CA VAL A 82 11.78 -10.28 11.94
C VAL A 82 11.85 -9.15 10.90
N ASN A 83 13.00 -8.96 10.26
CA ASN A 83 13.18 -7.92 9.24
C ASN A 83 12.32 -8.18 8.01
N MET A 84 12.20 -9.44 7.56
CA MET A 84 11.34 -9.81 6.43
C MET A 84 9.86 -9.50 6.73
N GLU A 85 9.39 -9.84 7.93
CA GLU A 85 8.01 -9.54 8.33
C GLU A 85 7.73 -8.03 8.43
N PHE A 86 8.66 -7.26 9.01
CA PHE A 86 8.54 -5.81 9.06
C PHE A 86 8.50 -5.20 7.65
N PHE A 87 9.39 -5.65 6.77
CA PHE A 87 9.43 -5.20 5.38
C PHE A 87 8.13 -5.52 4.62
N MET A 88 7.59 -6.74 4.79
CA MET A 88 6.34 -7.14 4.15
C MET A 88 5.15 -6.29 4.62
N LYS A 89 5.04 -6.02 5.92
CA LYS A 89 4.02 -5.11 6.47
C LYS A 89 4.14 -3.69 5.88
N GLN A 90 5.35 -3.14 5.88
CA GLN A 90 5.60 -1.82 5.28
C GLN A 90 5.29 -1.80 3.78
N MET A 91 5.58 -2.88 3.05
CA MET A 91 5.26 -3.00 1.63
C MET A 91 3.74 -3.05 1.41
N GLU A 92 2.98 -3.78 2.24
CA GLU A 92 1.52 -3.80 2.17
C GLU A 92 0.90 -2.44 2.47
N GLU A 93 1.40 -1.73 3.49
CA GLU A 93 0.98 -0.37 3.82
C GLU A 93 1.27 0.59 2.65
N ALA A 94 2.47 0.56 2.09
CA ALA A 94 2.84 1.36 0.93
C ALA A 94 1.96 1.05 -0.30
N LYS A 95 1.63 -0.22 -0.55
CA LYS A 95 0.69 -0.62 -1.62
C LYS A 95 -0.72 -0.08 -1.36
N LYS A 96 -1.22 -0.15 -0.12
CA LYS A 96 -2.54 0.42 0.26
C LYS A 96 -2.56 1.93 0.02
N HIS A 97 -1.54 2.65 0.45
CA HIS A 97 -1.41 4.08 0.18
C HIS A 97 -1.36 4.40 -1.32
N SER A 98 -0.58 3.64 -2.10
CA SER A 98 -0.51 3.81 -3.56
C SER A 98 -1.85 3.54 -4.26
N ALA A 99 -2.61 2.53 -3.81
CA ALA A 99 -3.94 2.23 -4.35
C ALA A 99 -4.95 3.35 -4.02
N ILE A 100 -4.93 3.86 -2.79
CA ILE A 100 -5.79 4.98 -2.36
C ILE A 100 -5.46 6.25 -3.15
N GLU A 101 -4.19 6.54 -3.39
CA GLU A 101 -3.77 7.72 -4.14
C GLU A 101 -4.12 7.62 -5.63
N LYS A 102 -3.99 6.43 -6.22
CA LYS A 102 -4.48 6.15 -7.59
C LYS A 102 -5.99 6.31 -7.70
N GLU A 103 -6.77 5.76 -6.75
CA GLU A 103 -8.23 5.90 -6.76
C GLU A 103 -8.70 7.34 -6.54
N LYS A 104 -8.05 8.10 -5.65
CA LYS A 104 -8.35 9.54 -5.47
C LYS A 104 -8.07 10.33 -6.74
N THR A 105 -6.92 10.09 -7.37
CA THR A 105 -6.54 10.77 -8.60
C THR A 105 -7.48 10.42 -9.76
N GLU A 106 -7.94 9.17 -9.84
CA GLU A 106 -8.87 8.73 -10.89
C GLU A 106 -10.31 9.25 -10.66
N LYS A 107 -10.76 9.31 -9.40
CA LYS A 107 -12.05 9.94 -9.04
C LYS A 107 -12.05 11.44 -9.35
N GLU A 108 -10.99 12.15 -8.97
CA GLU A 108 -10.86 13.58 -9.27
C GLU A 108 -10.79 13.87 -10.78
N LYS A 109 -10.11 13.01 -11.56
CA LYS A 109 -10.10 13.12 -13.03
C LYS A 109 -11.49 12.85 -13.63
N LYS A 110 -12.20 11.82 -13.19
CA LYS A 110 -13.56 11.50 -13.68
C LYS A 110 -14.56 12.60 -13.34
N GLU A 111 -14.47 13.21 -12.16
CA GLU A 111 -15.32 14.34 -11.80
C GLU A 111 -15.03 15.59 -12.63
N LYS A 112 -13.75 15.92 -12.88
CA LYS A 112 -13.37 17.05 -13.74
C LYS A 112 -13.79 16.84 -15.21
N GLU A 113 -13.61 15.63 -15.75
CA GLU A 113 -14.06 15.30 -17.10
C GLU A 113 -15.58 15.35 -17.25
N GLY A 114 -16.33 14.86 -16.25
CA GLY A 114 -17.79 14.91 -16.23
C GLY A 114 -18.35 16.33 -16.19
N LYS A 115 -17.74 17.21 -15.39
CA LYS A 115 -18.10 18.64 -15.32
C LYS A 115 -17.78 19.36 -16.63
N ASN A 116 -16.59 19.14 -17.22
CA ASN A 116 -16.22 19.73 -18.50
C ASN A 116 -17.15 19.30 -19.65
N LYS A 117 -17.54 18.01 -19.73
CA LYS A 117 -18.50 17.55 -20.76
C LYS A 117 -19.87 18.23 -20.65
N LYS A 118 -20.42 18.34 -19.43
CA LYS A 118 -21.71 19.02 -19.19
C LYS A 118 -21.64 20.52 -19.55
N PHE A 119 -20.52 21.17 -19.26
CA PHE A 119 -20.29 22.56 -19.65
C PHE A 119 -20.28 22.73 -21.17
N GLN A 120 -19.53 21.89 -21.89
CA GLN A 120 -19.45 21.93 -23.36
C GLN A 120 -20.80 21.64 -24.03
N GLU A 121 -21.57 20.68 -23.53
CA GLU A 121 -22.91 20.38 -24.05
C GLU A 121 -23.88 21.55 -23.87
N ALA A 122 -23.88 22.21 -22.71
CA ALA A 122 -24.72 23.37 -22.45
C ALA A 122 -24.31 24.58 -23.32
N MET A 123 -23.01 24.82 -23.47
CA MET A 123 -22.48 25.86 -24.36
C MET A 123 -22.82 25.59 -25.84
N SER A 124 -22.72 24.34 -26.31
CA SER A 124 -23.08 23.98 -27.69
C SER A 124 -24.58 24.16 -27.93
N LYS A 125 -25.43 23.71 -27.02
CA LYS A 125 -26.89 23.90 -27.12
C LYS A 125 -27.26 25.38 -27.20
N SER A 126 -26.63 26.22 -26.38
CA SER A 126 -26.81 27.66 -26.45
C SER A 126 -26.37 28.23 -27.80
N ALA A 127 -25.21 27.82 -28.32
CA ALA A 127 -24.70 28.28 -29.62
C ALA A 127 -25.55 27.83 -30.82
N ASP A 128 -26.16 26.64 -30.77
CA ASP A 128 -27.04 26.17 -31.84
C ASP A 128 -28.38 26.91 -31.85
N LEU A 129 -28.95 27.22 -30.66
CA LEU A 129 -30.13 28.08 -30.53
C LEU A 129 -29.86 29.53 -30.99
N GLU A 130 -28.63 30.01 -30.83
CA GLU A 130 -28.19 31.31 -31.36
C GLU A 130 -28.20 31.33 -32.90
N LYS A 131 -27.70 30.26 -33.55
CA LYS A 131 -27.76 30.10 -35.02
C LYS A 131 -29.18 30.01 -35.56
N GLU A 132 -30.10 29.45 -34.78
CA GLU A 132 -31.54 29.41 -35.09
C GLU A 132 -32.25 30.76 -34.83
N HIS A 133 -31.52 31.83 -34.47
CA HIS A 133 -32.06 33.14 -34.07
C HIS A 133 -32.98 33.12 -32.83
N LYS A 134 -32.94 32.04 -32.03
CA LYS A 134 -33.70 31.90 -30.78
C LYS A 134 -32.89 32.40 -29.59
N TYR A 135 -32.57 33.70 -29.60
CA TYR A 135 -31.68 34.33 -28.61
C TYR A 135 -32.16 34.17 -27.16
N LYS A 136 -33.48 34.17 -26.92
CA LYS A 136 -34.05 33.99 -25.57
C LYS A 136 -33.82 32.59 -25.01
N GLU A 137 -34.00 31.57 -25.85
CA GLU A 137 -33.79 30.18 -25.48
C GLU A 137 -32.29 29.89 -25.34
N SER A 138 -31.47 30.44 -26.24
CA SER A 138 -30.00 30.38 -26.18
C SER A 138 -29.44 30.92 -24.86
N TRP A 139 -29.96 32.05 -24.36
CA TRP A 139 -29.51 32.64 -23.08
C TRP A 139 -29.92 31.78 -21.88
N THR A 140 -31.13 31.22 -21.87
CA THR A 140 -31.58 30.32 -20.80
C THR A 140 -30.88 28.95 -20.81
N ALA A 141 -30.38 28.52 -21.97
CA ALA A 141 -29.66 27.26 -22.15
C ALA A 141 -28.18 27.36 -21.74
N LEU A 142 -27.66 28.57 -21.45
CA LEU A 142 -26.29 28.73 -20.99
C LEU A 142 -26.08 28.07 -19.61
N PRO A 143 -24.92 27.43 -19.40
CA PRO A 143 -24.57 26.89 -18.09
C PRO A 143 -24.52 28.01 -17.04
N LYS A 144 -25.00 27.74 -15.82
CA LYS A 144 -25.00 28.73 -14.73
C LYS A 144 -23.62 28.84 -14.11
N ILE A 145 -23.25 30.07 -13.77
CA ILE A 145 -21.98 30.37 -13.08
C ILE A 145 -21.86 29.63 -11.75
N ALA A 146 -22.98 29.42 -11.04
CA ALA A 146 -23.01 28.68 -9.78
C ALA A 146 -22.62 27.20 -9.94
N ASP A 147 -22.93 26.59 -11.08
CA ASP A 147 -22.65 25.18 -11.36
C ASP A 147 -21.24 24.98 -11.95
N PHE A 148 -20.67 26.02 -12.57
CA PHE A 148 -19.36 26.00 -13.23
C PHE A 148 -18.52 27.24 -12.88
N PRO A 149 -18.06 27.36 -11.62
CA PRO A 149 -17.29 28.53 -11.17
C PRO A 149 -15.95 28.69 -11.91
N GLU A 150 -15.38 27.59 -12.42
CA GLU A 150 -14.14 27.56 -13.20
C GLU A 150 -14.27 28.14 -14.63
N TYR A 151 -15.49 28.18 -15.18
CA TYR A 151 -15.78 28.74 -16.50
C TYR A 151 -16.57 30.06 -16.44
N ASN A 152 -16.62 30.69 -15.26
CA ASN A 152 -17.42 31.90 -14.98
C ASN A 152 -17.19 33.03 -16.00
N GLU A 153 -15.94 33.33 -16.35
CA GLU A 153 -15.63 34.39 -17.32
C GLU A 153 -16.18 34.09 -18.71
N ALA A 154 -16.05 32.84 -19.19
CA ALA A 154 -16.58 32.42 -20.49
C ALA A 154 -18.11 32.48 -20.53
N ILE A 155 -18.77 32.06 -19.44
CA ILE A 155 -20.23 32.12 -19.29
C ILE A 155 -20.71 33.58 -19.28
N ARG A 156 -20.09 34.44 -18.48
CA ARG A 156 -20.45 35.87 -18.41
C ARG A 156 -20.30 36.56 -19.75
N LYS A 157 -19.22 36.25 -20.48
CA LYS A 157 -18.98 36.80 -21.81
C LYS A 157 -20.10 36.41 -22.78
N ARG A 158 -20.47 35.12 -22.84
CA ARG A 158 -21.58 34.68 -23.70
C ARG A 158 -22.94 35.20 -23.26
N MET A 159 -23.21 35.28 -21.96
CA MET A 159 -24.44 35.89 -21.44
C MET A 159 -24.56 37.35 -21.91
N SER A 160 -23.50 38.14 -21.78
CA SER A 160 -23.49 39.55 -22.21
C SER A 160 -23.62 39.73 -23.72
N GLU A 161 -23.06 38.82 -24.52
CA GLU A 161 -23.22 38.83 -25.97
C GLU A 161 -24.67 38.55 -26.39
N LEU A 162 -25.31 37.53 -25.81
CA LEU A 162 -26.70 37.19 -26.10
C LEU A 162 -27.70 38.23 -25.55
N GLU A 163 -27.38 38.84 -24.42
CA GLU A 163 -28.20 39.89 -23.80
C GLU A 163 -28.34 41.13 -24.71
N LYS A 164 -27.33 41.45 -25.53
CA LYS A 164 -27.41 42.52 -26.54
C LYS A 164 -28.47 42.26 -27.62
N PHE A 165 -28.78 41.00 -27.91
CA PHE A 165 -29.83 40.61 -28.87
C PHE A 165 -31.20 40.47 -28.20
N LEU A 166 -31.25 40.40 -26.86
CA LEU A 166 -32.46 40.28 -26.05
C LEU A 166 -32.96 41.62 -25.52
N ALA A 167 -32.06 42.60 -25.37
CA ALA A 167 -32.44 43.96 -25.05
C ALA A 167 -33.47 44.46 -26.08
N PRO A 168 -34.68 44.89 -25.66
CA PRO A 168 -35.51 45.66 -26.56
C PRO A 168 -34.69 46.87 -26.99
N SER A 169 -34.74 47.25 -28.27
CA SER A 169 -34.17 48.52 -28.72
C SER A 169 -34.62 49.62 -27.76
N LEU A 170 -33.73 50.04 -26.87
CA LEU A 170 -33.97 51.12 -25.90
C LEU A 170 -33.52 52.46 -26.48
N PHE A 171 -33.44 52.54 -27.81
CA PHE A 171 -33.33 53.76 -28.61
C PHE A 171 -34.14 53.55 -29.90
N GLY A 172 -35.45 53.41 -29.73
CA GLY A 172 -36.41 53.62 -30.80
C GLY A 172 -37.02 55.01 -30.64
N GLU A 173 -36.41 55.99 -31.31
CA GLU A 173 -37.07 57.22 -31.77
C GLU A 173 -36.76 57.39 -33.25
#